data_AF-A0A5N5DT02-F1
#
_entry.id   AF-A0A5N5DT02-F1
#
_cell.length_a   1.000
_cell.length_b   1.000
_cell.length_c   1.000
_cell.angle_alpha   90.00
_cell.angle_beta   90.00
_cell.angle_gamma   90.00
#
_symmetry.space_group_name_H-M   'P 1'
#
loop_
_entity.id
_entity.type
_entity.pdbx_description
1 polymer ?
#
loop_
_entity_poly.entity_id
_entity_poly.type
_entity_poly.pdbx_seq_one_letter_code
_entity_poly.pdbx_strand_id
1 'polypeptide(L)'
;MRKPKKDRLHWLLWVDRDTIVLNPCVPVQAFLPPEEETDVHMIVTKDWNGLNNGVFLVRVNQWSIELFSNILGFRYYRPGVELRFTEQSAMEKLLDEDKFKSNTVYVPQRWFNAYQGHQDETLQPHQTRRGDFLVHFAGVGERSKQMEYWLDIAERHAPDWMLEFWRTGYPAEIEEFWTRYANEE
;
A
#
# COMPACT_ATOMS: atom_id res chain seq x y z
N MET A 1 11.79 6.67 27.69
CA MET A 1 11.89 5.21 27.91
C MET A 1 11.21 4.49 26.75
N ARG A 2 11.82 3.44 26.18
CA ARG A 2 11.21 2.62 25.10
C ARG A 2 10.11 1.73 25.70
N LYS A 3 8.98 1.57 24.99
CA LYS A 3 7.92 0.60 25.38
C LYS A 3 8.51 -0.82 25.53
N PRO A 4 7.94 -1.68 26.41
CA PRO A 4 8.31 -3.11 26.47
C PRO A 4 8.20 -3.78 25.09
N LYS A 5 9.01 -4.81 24.79
CA LYS A 5 9.12 -5.39 23.44
C LYS A 5 7.75 -5.80 22.86
N LYS A 6 6.90 -6.41 23.68
CA LYS A 6 5.54 -6.83 23.33
C LYS A 6 4.56 -5.68 23.02
N ASP A 7 4.87 -4.47 23.47
CA ASP A 7 4.01 -3.28 23.34
C ASP A 7 4.57 -2.31 22.27
N ARG A 8 5.62 -2.71 21.54
CA ARG A 8 6.19 -1.91 20.45
C ARG A 8 5.38 -2.13 19.18
N LEU A 9 5.25 -1.07 18.39
CA LEU A 9 4.70 -1.17 17.04
C LEU A 9 5.62 -2.05 16.20
N HIS A 10 5.05 -3.02 15.49
CA HIS A 10 5.80 -3.89 14.59
C HIS A 10 5.78 -3.35 13.15
N TRP A 11 4.65 -2.76 12.75
CA TRP A 11 4.41 -2.24 11.41
C TRP A 11 3.75 -0.86 11.48
N LEU A 12 4.04 -0.04 10.48
CA LEU A 12 3.36 1.22 10.21
C LEU A 12 2.67 1.11 8.86
N LEU A 13 1.42 1.57 8.79
CA LEU A 13 0.72 1.86 7.54
C LEU A 13 0.88 3.36 7.27
N TRP A 14 1.51 3.72 6.16
CA TRP A 14 1.46 5.08 5.63
C TRP A 14 0.24 5.20 4.72
N VAL A 15 -0.48 6.32 4.79
CA VAL A 15 -1.65 6.59 3.96
C VAL A 15 -1.65 8.06 3.54
N ASP A 16 -1.72 8.31 2.24
CA ASP A 16 -1.84 9.64 1.67
C ASP A 16 -3.21 10.26 1.97
N ARG A 17 -3.22 11.59 2.07
CA ARG A 17 -4.40 12.38 2.44
C ARG A 17 -5.53 12.31 1.42
N ASP A 18 -5.24 11.92 0.19
CA ASP A 18 -6.19 11.76 -0.90
C ASP A 18 -6.54 10.29 -1.10
N THR A 19 -6.89 9.66 0.00
CA THR A 19 -7.52 8.34 0.04
C THR A 19 -8.82 8.42 0.83
N ILE A 20 -9.75 7.50 0.54
CA ILE A 20 -10.97 7.32 1.31
C ILE A 20 -11.09 5.84 1.67
N VAL A 21 -11.25 5.56 2.96
CA VAL A 21 -11.55 4.20 3.44
C VAL A 21 -13.00 3.89 3.11
N LEU A 22 -13.22 2.81 2.35
CA LEU A 22 -14.55 2.39 1.89
C LEU A 22 -15.10 1.24 2.72
N ASN A 23 -14.23 0.34 3.17
CA ASN A 23 -14.62 -0.82 3.96
C ASN A 23 -13.76 -0.93 5.24
N PRO A 24 -14.21 -0.34 6.36
CA PRO A 24 -13.49 -0.42 7.64
C PRO A 24 -13.55 -1.82 8.26
N CYS A 25 -14.31 -2.77 7.70
CA CYS A 25 -14.33 -4.16 8.13
C CYS A 25 -13.14 -4.97 7.61
N VAL A 26 -12.30 -4.40 6.72
CA VAL A 26 -11.06 -5.03 6.27
C VAL A 26 -9.94 -4.74 7.29
N PRO A 27 -9.42 -5.76 7.98
CA PRO A 27 -8.31 -5.57 8.91
C PRO A 27 -7.02 -5.28 8.14
N VAL A 28 -6.35 -4.17 8.45
CA VAL A 28 -5.05 -3.80 7.82
C VAL A 28 -4.01 -4.90 8.00
N GLN A 29 -4.03 -5.61 9.13
CA GLN A 29 -3.10 -6.71 9.38
C GLN A 29 -3.26 -7.90 8.41
N ALA A 30 -4.38 -8.01 7.68
CA ALA A 30 -4.53 -9.06 6.67
C ALA A 30 -3.51 -8.90 5.53
N PHE A 31 -3.07 -7.68 5.22
CA PHE A 31 -2.09 -7.44 4.17
C PHE A 31 -0.64 -7.71 4.59
N LEU A 32 -0.40 -8.02 5.87
CA LEU A 32 0.93 -8.32 6.38
C LEU A 32 1.37 -9.73 5.95
N PRO A 33 2.69 -9.96 5.86
CA PRO A 33 3.21 -11.30 5.61
C PRO A 33 2.88 -12.25 6.78
N PRO A 34 2.87 -13.57 6.51
CA PRO A 34 2.90 -14.60 7.55
C PRO A 34 4.03 -14.37 8.56
N GLU A 35 3.92 -14.92 9.78
CA GLU A 35 4.92 -14.69 10.83
C GLU A 35 6.29 -15.30 10.50
N GLU A 36 6.31 -16.31 9.64
CA GLU A 36 7.48 -17.03 9.15
C GLU A 36 8.34 -16.16 8.21
N GLU A 37 7.71 -15.24 7.48
CA GLU A 37 8.34 -14.36 6.49
C GLU A 37 9.01 -13.16 7.16
N THR A 38 10.02 -13.46 7.99
CA THR A 38 10.65 -12.46 8.86
C THR A 38 11.53 -11.45 8.13
N ASP A 39 11.91 -11.75 6.89
CA ASP A 39 12.77 -10.93 6.03
C ASP A 39 11.96 -9.90 5.23
N VAL A 40 10.63 -9.98 5.20
CA VAL A 40 9.79 -8.94 4.61
C VAL A 40 9.78 -7.72 5.53
N HIS A 41 10.20 -6.57 5.02
CA HIS A 41 10.29 -5.31 5.76
C HIS A 41 9.48 -4.19 5.15
N MET A 42 9.11 -4.31 3.88
CA MET A 42 8.30 -3.33 3.19
C MET A 42 7.32 -4.00 2.22
N ILE A 43 6.07 -3.54 2.23
CA ILE A 43 5.00 -4.00 1.34
C ILE A 43 4.48 -2.80 0.58
N VAL A 44 4.63 -2.84 -0.74
CA VAL A 44 4.36 -1.74 -1.65
C VAL A 44 3.54 -2.22 -2.84
N THR A 45 3.07 -1.28 -3.65
CA THR A 45 2.36 -1.58 -4.89
C THR A 45 3.04 -0.88 -6.07
N LYS A 46 2.73 -1.32 -7.28
CA LYS A 46 3.06 -0.59 -8.51
C LYS A 46 1.80 -0.19 -9.25
N ASP A 47 1.89 0.93 -9.95
CA ASP A 47 0.95 1.34 -10.99
C ASP A 47 1.68 1.56 -12.33
N TRP A 48 1.04 2.20 -13.30
CA TRP A 48 1.63 2.46 -14.62
C TRP A 48 2.84 3.41 -14.60
N ASN A 49 3.08 4.12 -13.50
CA ASN A 49 4.25 4.98 -13.28
C ASN A 49 5.37 4.31 -12.47
N GLY A 50 5.24 3.03 -12.11
CA GLY A 50 6.21 2.32 -11.28
C GLY A 50 5.74 2.18 -9.83
N LEU A 51 6.64 2.36 -8.86
CA LEU A 51 6.28 2.34 -7.43
C LEU A 51 5.15 3.34 -7.14
N ASN A 52 4.11 2.90 -6.43
CA ASN A 52 3.14 3.77 -5.79
C ASN A 52 3.37 3.75 -4.27
N ASN A 53 3.80 4.88 -3.71
CA ASN A 53 4.09 5.03 -2.28
C ASN A 53 3.02 5.83 -1.52
N GLY A 54 1.83 6.04 -2.10
CA GLY A 54 0.77 6.78 -1.40
C GLY A 54 0.14 5.95 -0.28
N VAL A 55 0.14 4.63 -0.40
CA VAL A 55 -0.15 3.72 0.71
C VAL A 55 0.85 2.57 0.72
N PHE A 56 1.48 2.30 1.87
CA PHE A 56 2.41 1.19 2.01
C PHE A 56 2.53 0.75 3.46
N LEU A 57 3.00 -0.48 3.67
CA LEU A 57 3.31 -1.01 5.00
C LEU A 57 4.82 -1.13 5.17
N VAL A 58 5.33 -0.70 6.33
CA VAL A 58 6.76 -0.78 6.64
C VAL A 58 6.98 -1.29 8.06
N ARG A 59 7.93 -2.21 8.20
CA ARG A 59 8.31 -2.78 9.49
C ARG A 59 9.14 -1.78 10.28
N VAL A 60 8.89 -1.70 11.59
CA VAL A 60 9.66 -0.83 12.49
C VAL A 60 10.95 -1.54 12.90
N ASN A 61 12.02 -1.35 12.13
CA ASN A 61 13.32 -1.95 12.36
C ASN A 61 14.47 -1.04 11.87
N GLN A 62 15.71 -1.51 11.99
CA GLN A 62 16.89 -0.79 11.53
C GLN A 62 16.89 -0.59 10.01
N TRP A 63 16.42 -1.59 9.26
CA TRP A 63 16.34 -1.54 7.80
C TRP A 63 15.50 -0.37 7.30
N SER A 64 14.33 -0.12 7.89
CA SER A 64 13.47 0.99 7.47
C SER A 64 14.03 2.37 7.84
N ILE A 65 14.73 2.48 8.98
CA ILE A 65 15.45 3.71 9.33
C ILE A 65 16.53 4.01 8.28
N GLU A 66 17.25 3.00 7.83
CA GLU A 66 18.26 3.15 6.80
C GLU A 66 17.65 3.54 5.46
N LEU A 67 16.56 2.88 5.04
CA LEU A 67 15.85 3.24 3.80
C LEU A 67 15.43 4.72 3.83
N PHE A 68 14.72 5.17 4.87
CA PHE A 68 14.25 6.56 4.95
C PHE A 68 15.38 7.58 5.05
N SER A 69 16.48 7.24 5.76
CA SER A 69 17.66 8.10 5.80
C SER A 69 18.32 8.24 4.41
N ASN A 70 18.35 7.16 3.63
CA ASN A 70 18.86 7.18 2.26
C ASN A 70 17.93 7.96 1.32
N ILE A 71 16.61 7.85 1.47
CA ILE A 71 15.63 8.64 0.70
C ILE A 71 15.85 10.14 0.95
N LEU A 72 15.94 10.56 2.23
CA LEU A 72 16.15 11.97 2.59
C LEU A 72 17.51 12.50 2.10
N GLY A 73 18.55 11.67 2.16
CA GLY A 73 19.89 12.02 1.68
C GLY A 73 20.07 11.90 0.15
N PHE A 74 19.11 11.34 -0.57
CA PHE A 74 19.31 10.89 -1.96
C PHE A 74 19.82 11.99 -2.88
N ARG A 75 19.19 13.17 -2.84
CA ARG A 75 19.58 14.32 -3.69
C ARG A 75 20.98 14.84 -3.38
N TYR A 76 21.42 14.74 -2.13
CA TYR A 76 22.75 15.21 -1.73
C TYR A 76 23.84 14.26 -2.27
N TYR A 77 23.64 12.96 -2.14
CA TYR A 77 24.63 11.96 -2.58
C TYR A 77 24.55 11.63 -4.07
N ARG A 78 23.41 11.88 -4.73
CA ARG A 78 23.16 11.56 -6.14
C ARG A 78 22.54 12.75 -6.90
N PRO A 79 23.20 13.92 -6.94
CA PRO A 79 22.61 15.16 -7.46
C PRO A 79 22.29 15.12 -8.96
N GLY A 80 22.95 14.24 -9.72
CA GLY A 80 22.72 14.09 -11.17
C GLY A 80 21.59 13.14 -11.55
N VAL A 81 20.93 12.50 -10.57
CA VAL A 81 19.86 11.54 -10.85
C VAL A 81 18.51 12.27 -10.86
N GLU A 82 17.79 12.15 -11.97
CA GLU A 82 16.45 12.71 -12.11
C GLU A 82 15.43 11.96 -11.23
N LEU A 83 14.58 12.73 -10.55
CA LEU A 83 13.53 12.24 -9.67
C LEU A 83 12.18 12.79 -10.13
N ARG A 84 11.53 12.07 -11.05
CA ARG A 84 10.23 12.44 -11.64
C ARG A 84 9.17 12.74 -10.58
N PHE A 85 9.16 11.95 -9.50
CA PHE A 85 8.25 12.04 -8.36
C PHE A 85 9.01 12.19 -7.05
N THR A 86 10.00 13.08 -7.02
CA THR A 86 10.70 13.48 -5.78
C THR A 86 11.13 12.28 -4.89
N GLU A 87 10.56 12.13 -3.70
CA GLU A 87 10.85 11.04 -2.76
C GLU A 87 10.35 9.67 -3.22
N GLN A 88 9.24 9.60 -3.97
CA GLN A 88 8.74 8.34 -4.54
C GLN A 88 9.76 7.78 -5.55
N SER A 89 10.31 8.62 -6.42
CA SER A 89 11.36 8.19 -7.35
C SER A 89 12.66 7.81 -6.64
N ALA A 90 13.00 8.46 -5.52
CA ALA A 90 14.18 8.10 -4.74
C ALA A 90 13.98 6.75 -4.05
N MET A 91 12.79 6.54 -3.47
CA MET A 91 12.38 5.28 -2.86
C MET A 91 12.43 4.15 -3.88
N GLU A 92 11.78 4.29 -5.04
CA GLU A 92 11.78 3.28 -6.10
C GLU A 92 13.20 2.84 -6.48
N LYS A 93 14.09 3.79 -6.73
CA LYS A 93 15.48 3.51 -7.09
C LYS A 93 16.24 2.78 -5.98
N LEU A 94 16.02 3.15 -4.72
CA LEU A 94 16.65 2.48 -3.58
C LEU A 94 16.11 1.06 -3.39
N LEU A 95 14.79 0.86 -3.56
CA LEU A 95 14.16 -0.46 -3.45
C LEU A 95 14.63 -1.44 -4.53
N ASP A 96 15.22 -0.95 -5.63
CA ASP A 96 15.85 -1.78 -6.66
C ASP A 96 17.33 -2.14 -6.35
N GLU A 97 17.94 -1.58 -5.30
CA GLU A 97 19.31 -1.89 -4.89
C GLU A 97 19.38 -3.16 -4.03
N ASP A 98 20.46 -3.93 -4.17
CA ASP A 98 20.69 -5.20 -3.44
C ASP A 98 20.50 -5.06 -1.91
N LYS A 99 20.77 -3.87 -1.36
CA LYS A 99 20.59 -3.59 0.06
C LYS A 99 19.12 -3.64 0.53
N PHE A 100 18.17 -3.28 -0.33
CA PHE A 100 16.76 -3.10 0.04
C PHE A 100 15.82 -4.05 -0.72
N LYS A 101 16.23 -4.49 -1.91
CA LYS A 101 15.39 -5.25 -2.82
C LYS A 101 14.87 -6.57 -2.23
N SER A 102 15.72 -7.33 -1.55
CA SER A 102 15.34 -8.64 -0.99
C SER A 102 14.35 -8.56 0.18
N ASN A 103 14.15 -7.39 0.78
CA ASN A 103 13.23 -7.21 1.92
C ASN A 103 11.94 -6.47 1.53
N THR A 104 11.71 -6.29 0.23
CA THR A 104 10.60 -5.50 -0.32
C THR A 104 9.70 -6.37 -1.17
N VAL A 105 8.41 -6.39 -0.85
CA VAL A 105 7.40 -7.17 -1.56
C VAL A 105 6.42 -6.26 -2.27
N TYR A 106 6.17 -6.56 -3.54
CA TYR A 106 5.17 -5.88 -4.36
C TYR A 106 3.90 -6.71 -4.41
N VAL A 107 2.80 -6.15 -3.88
CA VAL A 107 1.47 -6.79 -3.85
C VAL A 107 0.53 -6.15 -4.89
N PRO A 108 -0.63 -6.77 -5.18
CA PRO A 108 -1.59 -6.18 -6.11
C PRO A 108 -2.01 -4.76 -5.70
N GLN A 109 -2.00 -3.83 -6.66
CA GLN A 109 -2.34 -2.42 -6.42
C GLN A 109 -3.69 -2.25 -5.70
N ARG A 110 -4.70 -3.04 -6.07
CA ARG A 110 -6.06 -2.94 -5.52
C ARG A 110 -6.14 -3.22 -4.01
N TRP A 111 -5.14 -3.86 -3.42
CA TRP A 111 -5.17 -4.15 -1.98
C TRP A 111 -5.28 -2.89 -1.13
N PHE A 112 -4.48 -1.87 -1.46
CA PHE A 112 -4.48 -0.62 -0.70
C PHE A 112 -4.04 0.62 -1.49
N ASN A 113 -3.94 0.55 -2.82
CA ASN A 113 -3.75 1.70 -3.71
C ASN A 113 -4.72 1.66 -4.91
N ALA A 114 -5.91 1.10 -4.70
CA ALA A 114 -6.91 0.96 -5.75
C ALA A 114 -7.32 2.34 -6.29
N TYR A 115 -7.41 2.47 -7.62
CA TYR A 115 -7.92 3.68 -8.26
C TYR A 115 -9.43 3.62 -8.45
N GLN A 116 -10.05 4.78 -8.66
CA GLN A 116 -11.49 4.86 -8.85
C GLN A 116 -11.98 3.96 -9.99
N GLY A 117 -13.03 3.21 -9.72
CA GLY A 117 -13.77 2.42 -10.71
C GLY A 117 -15.26 2.68 -10.57
N HIS A 118 -15.91 3.13 -11.63
CA HIS A 118 -17.36 3.39 -11.59
C HIS A 118 -18.14 2.12 -11.93
N GLN A 119 -19.29 1.93 -11.28
CA GLN A 119 -20.04 0.65 -11.35
C GLN A 119 -20.58 0.32 -12.75
N ASP A 120 -20.73 1.32 -13.61
CA ASP A 120 -21.21 1.15 -14.98
C ASP A 120 -20.08 0.74 -15.95
N GLU A 121 -18.85 0.60 -15.45
CA GLU A 121 -17.66 0.29 -16.24
C GLU A 121 -17.18 -1.14 -16.03
N THR A 122 -16.54 -1.70 -17.06
CA THR A 122 -15.76 -2.93 -16.90
C THR A 122 -14.51 -2.61 -16.08
N LEU A 123 -14.55 -2.98 -14.80
CA LEU A 123 -13.50 -2.64 -13.84
C LEU A 123 -12.17 -3.34 -14.17
N GLN A 124 -11.12 -2.54 -14.27
CA GLN A 124 -9.75 -3.01 -14.43
C GLN A 124 -9.23 -3.65 -13.13
N PRO A 125 -8.16 -4.48 -13.19
CA PRO A 125 -7.61 -5.14 -12.01
C PRO A 125 -7.19 -4.21 -10.86
N HIS A 126 -6.78 -2.99 -11.18
CA HIS A 126 -6.31 -1.98 -10.23
C HIS A 126 -7.42 -1.05 -9.71
N GLN A 127 -8.65 -1.18 -10.23
CA GLN A 127 -9.76 -0.33 -9.85
C GLN A 127 -10.52 -0.89 -8.66
N THR A 128 -10.99 0.01 -7.81
CA THR A 128 -11.81 -0.26 -6.63
C THR A 128 -13.09 -0.99 -7.00
N ARG A 129 -13.45 -1.97 -6.17
CA ARG A 129 -14.66 -2.78 -6.24
C ARG A 129 -15.40 -2.72 -4.89
N ARG A 130 -16.66 -3.13 -4.92
CA ARG A 130 -17.45 -3.35 -3.70
C ARG A 130 -16.72 -4.29 -2.73
N GLY A 131 -16.60 -3.89 -1.47
CA GLY A 131 -15.87 -4.62 -0.44
C GLY A 131 -14.38 -4.29 -0.32
N ASP A 132 -13.80 -3.52 -1.25
CA ASP A 132 -12.40 -3.12 -1.18
C ASP A 132 -12.14 -2.16 -0.01
N PHE A 133 -10.91 -2.19 0.50
CA PHE A 133 -10.49 -1.45 1.69
C PHE A 133 -10.59 0.06 1.52
N LEU A 134 -10.01 0.60 0.43
CA LEU A 134 -9.95 2.03 0.17
C LEU A 134 -9.92 2.35 -1.32
N VAL A 135 -10.10 3.63 -1.65
CA VAL A 135 -9.84 4.22 -2.96
C VAL A 135 -8.80 5.35 -2.83
N HIS A 136 -7.88 5.42 -3.79
CA HIS A 136 -6.78 6.38 -3.84
C HIS A 136 -6.93 7.29 -5.08
N PHE A 137 -6.79 8.61 -4.87
CA PHE A 137 -7.00 9.64 -5.89
C PHE A 137 -5.68 10.22 -6.47
N ALA A 138 -4.64 9.41 -6.54
CA ALA A 138 -3.34 9.82 -7.09
C ALA A 138 -3.47 10.34 -8.53
N GLY A 139 -3.00 11.57 -8.77
CA GLY A 139 -3.02 12.18 -10.10
C GLY A 139 -4.40 12.45 -10.69
N VAL A 140 -5.48 12.32 -9.91
CA VAL A 140 -6.86 12.53 -10.37
C VAL A 140 -7.17 14.02 -10.51
N GLY A 141 -7.71 14.42 -11.67
CA GLY A 141 -8.23 15.77 -11.91
C GLY A 141 -9.56 16.00 -11.18
N GLU A 142 -9.89 17.27 -10.86
CA GLU A 142 -11.07 17.62 -10.05
C GLU A 142 -11.14 16.82 -8.73
N ARG A 143 -9.99 16.54 -8.11
CA ARG A 143 -9.84 15.61 -6.98
C ARG A 143 -10.85 15.84 -5.86
N SER A 144 -11.09 17.09 -5.46
CA SER A 144 -12.06 17.41 -4.41
C SER A 144 -13.47 16.92 -4.74
N LYS A 145 -13.91 17.08 -6.00
CA LYS A 145 -15.22 16.62 -6.46
C LYS A 145 -15.30 15.10 -6.53
N GLN A 146 -14.22 14.44 -6.95
CA GLN A 146 -14.16 12.98 -6.96
C GLN A 146 -14.20 12.43 -5.53
N MET A 147 -13.41 13.02 -4.63
CA MET A 147 -13.44 12.66 -3.22
C MET A 147 -14.82 12.85 -2.61
N GLU A 148 -15.52 13.95 -2.89
CA GLU A 148 -16.90 14.18 -2.43
C GLU A 148 -17.85 13.05 -2.86
N TYR A 149 -17.81 12.65 -4.14
CA TYR A 149 -18.60 11.52 -4.65
C TYR A 149 -18.32 10.20 -3.89
N TRP A 150 -17.06 9.90 -3.62
CA TRP A 150 -16.67 8.66 -2.92
C TRP A 150 -16.90 8.74 -1.41
N LEU A 151 -16.84 9.93 -0.80
CA LEU A 151 -17.25 10.17 0.59
C LEU A 151 -18.74 9.90 0.75
N ASP A 152 -19.58 10.39 -0.17
CA ASP A 152 -21.02 10.11 -0.18
C ASP A 152 -21.33 8.61 -0.25
N ILE A 153 -20.48 7.82 -0.91
CA ILE A 153 -20.59 6.36 -0.94
C ILE A 153 -20.19 5.76 0.40
N ALA A 154 -19.05 6.17 0.96
CA ALA A 154 -18.52 5.67 2.22
C ALA A 154 -19.48 5.94 3.40
N GLU A 155 -20.05 7.15 3.46
CA GLU A 155 -20.94 7.60 4.55
C GLU A 155 -22.31 6.92 4.54
N ARG A 156 -22.73 6.31 3.41
CA ARG A 156 -23.96 5.51 3.37
C ARG A 156 -23.86 4.23 4.19
N HIS A 157 -22.64 3.78 4.48
CA HIS A 157 -22.38 2.51 5.16
C HIS A 157 -23.15 1.34 4.52
N ALA A 158 -23.23 1.36 3.18
CA ALA A 158 -24.05 0.42 2.45
C ALA A 158 -23.52 -1.01 2.62
N PRO A 159 -24.37 -2.02 2.91
CA PRO A 159 -23.92 -3.39 3.20
C PRO A 159 -23.16 -4.07 2.06
N ASP A 160 -23.31 -3.57 0.83
CA ASP A 160 -22.60 -4.05 -0.35
C ASP A 160 -21.19 -3.43 -0.50
N TRP A 161 -20.91 -2.31 0.17
CA TRP A 161 -19.58 -1.70 0.26
C TRP A 161 -18.83 -2.11 1.53
N MET A 162 -19.54 -2.17 2.67
CA MET A 162 -18.99 -2.58 3.97
C MET A 162 -19.17 -4.08 4.21
N LEU A 163 -18.54 -4.89 3.37
CA LEU A 163 -18.55 -6.34 3.51
C LEU A 163 -17.63 -6.78 4.64
N GLU A 164 -18.07 -7.73 5.46
CA GLU A 164 -17.15 -8.44 6.37
C GLU A 164 -15.96 -9.00 5.60
N PHE A 165 -14.75 -8.93 6.17
CA PHE A 165 -13.51 -9.35 5.50
C PHE A 165 -13.61 -10.72 4.81
N TRP A 166 -14.18 -11.71 5.49
CA TRP A 166 -14.35 -13.08 5.00
C TRP A 166 -15.30 -13.22 3.80
N ARG A 167 -16.09 -12.17 3.51
CA ARG A 167 -17.02 -12.10 2.39
C ARG A 167 -16.48 -11.27 1.22
N THR A 168 -15.27 -10.71 1.37
CA THR A 168 -14.55 -10.03 0.28
C THR A 168 -13.71 -11.03 -0.52
N GLY A 169 -13.08 -10.58 -1.61
CA GLY A 169 -12.07 -11.38 -2.32
C GLY A 169 -10.72 -11.47 -1.60
N TYR A 170 -10.45 -10.59 -0.63
CA TYR A 170 -9.13 -10.49 0.01
C TYR A 170 -8.62 -11.77 0.65
N PRO A 171 -9.41 -12.55 1.44
CA PRO A 171 -8.87 -13.72 2.12
C PRO A 171 -8.20 -14.72 1.16
N ALA A 172 -8.89 -15.07 0.08
CA ALA A 172 -8.37 -16.01 -0.91
C ALA A 172 -7.19 -15.42 -1.69
N GLU A 173 -7.28 -14.15 -2.10
CA GLU A 173 -6.20 -13.48 -2.84
C GLU A 173 -4.91 -13.35 -2.01
N ILE A 174 -5.04 -13.03 -0.72
CA ILE A 174 -3.92 -12.86 0.20
C ILE A 174 -3.27 -14.21 0.50
N GLU A 175 -4.08 -15.23 0.79
CA GLU A 175 -3.59 -16.60 1.03
C GLU A 175 -2.85 -17.13 -0.19
N GLU A 176 -3.42 -16.98 -1.39
CA GLU A 176 -2.79 -17.40 -2.64
C GLU A 176 -1.46 -16.67 -2.87
N PHE A 177 -1.44 -15.35 -2.67
CA PHE A 177 -0.24 -14.54 -2.85
C PHE A 177 0.90 -14.98 -1.94
N TRP A 178 0.66 -15.08 -0.63
CA TRP A 178 1.71 -15.45 0.32
C TRP A 178 2.13 -16.91 0.21
N THR A 179 1.21 -17.81 -0.14
CA THR A 179 1.55 -19.21 -0.46
C THR A 179 2.51 -19.27 -1.64
N ARG A 180 2.25 -18.49 -2.69
CA ARG A 180 3.16 -18.42 -3.84
C ARG A 180 4.50 -17.79 -3.48
N TYR A 181 4.49 -16.68 -2.75
CA TYR A 181 5.69 -16.00 -2.28
C TYR A 181 6.64 -16.97 -1.58
N ALA A 182 6.13 -17.73 -0.60
CA ALA A 182 6.92 -18.69 0.18
C ALA A 182 7.47 -19.88 -0.64
N ASN A 183 6.90 -20.17 -1.82
CA ASN A 183 7.34 -21.27 -2.69
C ASN A 183 8.29 -20.80 -3.81
N GLU A 184 8.37 -19.49 -4.05
CA GLU A 184 9.22 -18.89 -5.09
C GLU A 184 10.59 -18.44 -4.53
N GLU A 185 10.78 -18.44 -3.20
CA GLU A 185 12.09 -18.34 -2.51
C GLU A 185 12.83 -19.68 -2.42
#